data_AF-A0A7L9AJU1-F1
#
_entry.id   AF-A0A7L9AJU1-F1
#
_cell.length_a   1.000
_cell.length_b   1.000
_cell.length_c   1.000
_cell.angle_alpha   90.00
_cell.angle_beta   90.00
_cell.angle_gamma   90.00
#
_symmetry.space_group_name_H-M   'P 1'
#
loop_
_entity.id
_entity.type
_entity.pdbx_description
1 polymer ?
#
loop_
_entity_poly.entity_id
_entity_poly.type
_entity_poly.pdbx_seq_one_letter_code
_entity_poly.pdbx_strand_id
1 'polypeptide(L)'
;YTFFMLPRLSILSVIGNRFTNIWSRPYFEFNPYLERLDLSDNMWRCDCTDDNMFDFYEFVTLEPNKKEESFNLICNSPISVIGQTWLESCYYKWNPIERTGNIDNLVWFIIVMIIGLSVCIILVNTIRKSMNRRLAAIQAERERQVTEARDRLRQLRIRAEQEALCNTSDPRDLIAPPSYDE
;
A
#
# COMPACT_ATOMS: atom_id res chain seq x y z
N TYR A 1 -17.45 -2.86 51.95
CA TYR A 1 -17.58 -4.34 51.95
C TYR A 1 -19.04 -4.70 51.82
N THR A 2 -19.46 -5.26 50.68
CA THR A 2 -20.89 -5.49 50.38
C THR A 2 -21.34 -6.93 50.67
N PHE A 3 -20.48 -7.93 50.42
CA PHE A 3 -20.84 -9.35 50.56
C PHE A 3 -20.16 -10.06 51.75
N PHE A 4 -19.64 -9.31 52.72
CA PHE A 4 -18.84 -9.85 53.83
C PHE A 4 -19.61 -10.78 54.77
N MET A 5 -20.94 -10.64 54.87
CA MET A 5 -21.79 -11.52 55.67
C MET A 5 -22.11 -12.85 54.98
N LEU A 6 -21.59 -13.10 53.78
CA LEU A 6 -21.82 -14.30 52.99
C LEU A 6 -20.52 -15.10 52.76
N PRO A 7 -19.83 -15.56 53.81
CA PRO A 7 -18.50 -16.18 53.68
C PRO A 7 -18.51 -17.51 52.90
N ARG A 8 -19.69 -18.10 52.68
CA ARG A 8 -19.90 -19.34 51.90
C ARG A 8 -20.48 -19.08 50.51
N LEU A 9 -20.50 -17.82 50.05
CA LEU A 9 -20.98 -17.47 48.72
C LEU A 9 -20.11 -18.14 47.66
N SER A 10 -20.71 -18.99 46.83
CA SER A 10 -20.04 -19.66 45.71
C SER A 10 -20.46 -19.16 44.34
N ILE A 11 -21.72 -18.73 44.22
CA ILE A 11 -22.30 -18.24 42.98
C ILE A 11 -23.03 -16.94 43.27
N LEU A 12 -22.74 -15.90 42.49
CA LEU A 12 -23.48 -14.66 42.46
C LEU A 12 -23.89 -14.35 41.03
N SER A 13 -25.19 -14.31 40.76
CA SER A 13 -25.73 -13.94 39.45
C SER A 13 -26.53 -12.65 39.59
N VAL A 14 -26.13 -11.63 38.83
CA VAL A 14 -26.79 -10.32 38.80
C VAL A 14 -27.12 -9.89 37.37
N ILE A 15 -27.41 -10.87 36.51
CA ILE A 15 -27.80 -10.65 35.12
C ILE A 15 -29.09 -9.82 35.06
N GLY A 16 -29.20 -8.92 34.07
CA GLY A 16 -30.43 -8.18 33.80
C GLY A 16 -30.74 -7.08 34.81
N ASN A 17 -29.72 -6.62 35.53
CA ASN A 17 -29.83 -5.51 36.47
C ASN A 17 -29.47 -4.17 35.81
N ARG A 18 -29.46 -3.10 36.60
CA ARG A 18 -29.15 -1.73 36.12
C ARG A 18 -27.85 -1.21 36.70
N PHE A 19 -26.86 -2.08 36.91
CA PHE A 19 -25.56 -1.64 37.40
C PHE A 19 -24.83 -0.82 36.33
N THR A 20 -24.34 0.35 36.72
CA THR A 20 -23.59 1.25 35.83
C THR A 20 -22.13 1.36 36.23
N ASN A 21 -21.83 1.32 37.52
CA ASN A 21 -20.49 1.54 38.04
C ASN A 21 -19.76 0.23 38.16
N ILE A 22 -18.49 0.21 37.76
CA ILE A 22 -17.63 -0.96 37.96
C ILE A 22 -17.46 -1.22 39.45
N TRP A 23 -17.55 -2.49 39.83
CA TRP A 23 -17.37 -2.91 41.21
C TRP A 23 -15.90 -2.99 41.57
N SER A 24 -15.60 -2.83 42.84
CA SER A 24 -14.24 -2.93 43.34
C SER A 24 -13.98 -4.37 43.81
N ARG A 25 -12.83 -4.94 43.46
CA ARG A 25 -12.41 -6.28 43.90
C ARG A 25 -12.51 -6.52 45.42
N PRO A 26 -12.17 -5.55 46.30
CA PRO A 26 -12.40 -5.64 47.75
C PRO A 26 -13.84 -5.97 48.19
N TYR A 27 -14.85 -5.83 47.34
CA TYR A 27 -16.21 -6.24 47.68
C TYR A 27 -16.34 -7.76 47.89
N PHE A 28 -15.41 -8.53 47.33
CA PHE A 28 -15.38 -10.00 47.34
C PHE A 28 -14.26 -10.59 48.20
N GLU A 29 -13.50 -9.76 48.93
CA GLU A 29 -12.35 -10.19 49.75
C GLU A 29 -12.72 -11.26 50.80
N PHE A 30 -13.95 -11.22 51.31
CA PHE A 30 -14.46 -12.15 52.33
C PHE A 30 -15.24 -13.34 51.73
N ASN A 31 -15.18 -13.54 50.41
CA ASN A 31 -15.90 -14.61 49.70
C ASN A 31 -14.91 -15.57 49.03
N PRO A 32 -14.10 -16.33 49.79
CA PRO A 32 -13.02 -17.16 49.24
C PRO A 32 -13.51 -18.34 48.40
N TYR A 33 -14.79 -18.68 48.49
CA TYR A 33 -15.42 -19.77 47.74
C TYR A 33 -16.17 -19.27 46.50
N LEU A 34 -16.12 -17.96 46.19
CA LEU A 34 -16.78 -17.44 45.00
C LEU A 34 -16.10 -18.02 43.77
N GLU A 35 -16.86 -18.81 43.01
CA GLU A 35 -16.39 -19.51 41.80
C GLU A 35 -17.09 -18.97 40.54
N ARG A 36 -18.28 -18.37 40.70
CA ARG A 36 -19.08 -17.89 39.58
C ARG A 36 -19.68 -16.52 39.88
N LEU A 37 -19.40 -15.57 38.98
CA LEU A 37 -19.95 -14.23 39.00
C LEU A 37 -20.54 -13.90 37.62
N ASP A 38 -21.88 -13.84 37.51
CA ASP A 38 -22.54 -13.52 36.24
C ASP A 38 -22.97 -12.05 36.21
N LEU A 39 -22.41 -11.27 35.30
CA LEU A 39 -22.53 -9.80 35.23
C LEU A 39 -23.19 -9.27 33.94
N SER A 40 -23.63 -10.17 33.07
CA SER A 40 -24.21 -9.83 31.76
C SER A 40 -25.47 -8.98 31.86
N ASP A 41 -25.84 -8.33 30.75
CA ASP A 41 -27.08 -7.53 30.64
C ASP A 41 -27.24 -6.48 31.76
N ASN A 42 -26.21 -5.65 31.92
CA ASN A 42 -26.18 -4.50 32.82
C ASN A 42 -25.75 -3.24 32.04
N MET A 43 -25.94 -2.07 32.65
CA MET A 43 -25.69 -0.77 32.01
C MET A 43 -24.26 -0.25 32.24
N TRP A 44 -23.25 -1.13 32.14
CA TRP A 44 -21.87 -0.85 32.52
C TRP A 44 -21.30 0.40 31.83
N ARG A 45 -20.77 1.32 32.65
CA ARG A 45 -19.99 2.47 32.19
C ARG A 45 -18.53 2.08 32.14
N CYS A 46 -17.98 2.00 30.93
CA CYS A 46 -16.59 1.69 30.67
C CYS A 46 -15.74 2.96 30.74
N ASP A 47 -15.26 3.26 31.94
CA ASP A 47 -14.28 4.32 32.17
C ASP A 47 -12.88 3.71 32.28
N CYS A 48 -12.19 3.65 31.14
CA CYS A 48 -10.86 3.03 31.08
C CYS A 48 -9.78 3.83 31.83
N THR A 49 -10.12 5.02 32.36
CA THR A 49 -9.22 5.78 33.24
C THR A 49 -9.38 5.44 34.72
N ASP A 50 -10.44 4.71 35.08
CA ASP A 50 -10.67 4.22 36.44
C ASP A 50 -9.82 2.96 36.69
N ASP A 51 -8.96 3.01 37.70
CA ASP A 51 -8.12 1.88 38.10
C ASP A 51 -8.96 0.65 38.50
N ASN A 52 -10.17 0.87 39.04
CA ASN A 52 -11.08 -0.23 39.39
C ASN A 52 -11.54 -1.00 38.15
N MET A 53 -11.62 -0.35 36.99
CA MET A 53 -12.05 -1.01 35.74
C MET A 53 -11.09 -2.14 35.38
N PHE A 54 -9.79 -1.89 35.43
CA PHE A 54 -8.77 -2.88 35.08
C PHE A 54 -8.68 -3.99 36.13
N ASP A 55 -8.57 -3.64 37.42
CA ASP A 55 -8.47 -4.64 38.51
C ASP A 55 -9.73 -5.53 38.58
N PHE A 56 -10.91 -4.96 38.36
CA PHE A 56 -12.14 -5.76 38.33
C PHE A 56 -12.26 -6.60 37.07
N TYR A 57 -11.87 -6.08 35.90
CA TYR A 57 -11.80 -6.86 34.67
C TYR A 57 -10.87 -8.07 34.84
N GLU A 58 -9.69 -7.88 35.42
CA GLU A 58 -8.75 -8.96 35.74
C GLU A 58 -9.37 -9.98 36.69
N PHE A 59 -10.01 -9.49 37.76
CA PHE A 59 -10.69 -10.35 38.75
C PHE A 59 -11.78 -11.26 38.14
N VAL A 60 -12.53 -10.80 37.14
CA VAL A 60 -13.61 -11.58 36.53
C VAL A 60 -13.17 -12.43 35.33
N THR A 61 -11.99 -12.15 34.75
CA THR A 61 -11.48 -12.86 33.56
C THR A 61 -10.34 -13.83 33.86
N LEU A 62 -9.66 -13.71 34.99
CA LEU A 62 -8.61 -14.64 35.42
C LEU A 62 -9.13 -15.73 36.36
N GLU A 63 -8.40 -16.85 36.44
CA GLU A 63 -8.71 -17.95 37.35
C GLU A 63 -8.59 -17.50 38.81
N PRO A 64 -9.43 -18.01 39.73
CA PRO A 64 -10.43 -19.09 39.56
C PRO A 64 -11.80 -18.62 39.03
N ASN A 65 -12.03 -17.31 38.91
CA ASN A 65 -13.34 -16.75 38.52
C ASN A 65 -13.57 -16.71 37.01
N LYS A 66 -12.59 -17.14 36.22
CA LYS A 66 -12.61 -17.14 34.76
C LYS A 66 -13.79 -17.93 34.22
N LYS A 67 -14.66 -17.23 33.49
CA LYS A 67 -15.72 -17.81 32.66
C LYS A 67 -15.62 -17.21 31.26
N GLU A 68 -15.94 -18.00 30.24
CA GLU A 68 -16.01 -17.53 28.85
C GLU A 68 -16.96 -16.34 28.70
N GLU A 69 -18.05 -16.30 29.48
CA GLU A 69 -19.04 -15.22 29.48
C GLU A 69 -18.49 -13.89 30.00
N SER A 70 -17.48 -13.90 30.88
CA SER A 70 -16.86 -12.68 31.43
C SER A 70 -16.15 -11.85 30.34
N PHE A 71 -15.71 -12.48 29.25
CA PHE A 71 -15.11 -11.80 28.11
C PHE A 71 -16.14 -11.06 27.24
N ASN A 72 -17.43 -11.39 27.42
CA ASN A 72 -18.54 -10.81 26.65
C ASN A 72 -19.24 -9.67 27.39
N LEU A 73 -18.63 -9.09 28.43
CA LEU A 73 -19.19 -7.94 29.12
C LEU A 73 -19.12 -6.70 28.23
N ILE A 74 -20.29 -6.08 28.00
CA ILE A 74 -20.47 -5.00 27.04
C ILE A 74 -20.57 -3.65 27.76
N CYS A 75 -20.02 -2.62 27.12
CA CYS A 75 -20.14 -1.23 27.53
C CYS A 75 -21.47 -0.62 27.08
N ASN A 76 -22.18 0.02 28.01
CA ASN A 76 -23.40 0.81 27.73
C ASN A 76 -23.14 2.32 27.74
N SER A 77 -21.99 2.74 28.27
CA SER A 77 -21.54 4.14 28.32
C SER A 77 -20.01 4.17 28.40
N PRO A 78 -19.33 5.24 27.96
CA PRO A 78 -19.84 6.41 27.24
C PRO A 78 -20.27 6.08 25.79
N ILE A 79 -20.95 7.04 25.13
CA ILE A 79 -21.50 6.88 23.77
C ILE A 79 -20.47 6.38 22.75
N SER A 80 -19.20 6.75 22.91
CA SER A 80 -18.11 6.37 22.01
C SER A 80 -17.81 4.86 21.97
N VAL A 81 -18.22 4.10 22.99
CA VAL A 81 -17.87 2.68 23.15
C VAL A 81 -19.10 1.79 23.39
N ILE A 82 -20.31 2.30 23.16
CA ILE A 82 -21.53 1.51 23.34
C ILE A 82 -21.51 0.28 22.44
N GLY A 83 -21.81 -0.89 23.01
CA GLY A 83 -21.88 -2.15 22.28
C GLY A 83 -20.54 -2.87 22.13
N GLN A 84 -19.43 -2.23 22.49
CA GLN A 84 -18.11 -2.86 22.51
C GLN A 84 -17.91 -3.66 23.81
N THR A 85 -17.07 -4.68 23.78
CA THR A 85 -16.66 -5.37 25.00
C THR A 85 -15.79 -4.47 25.89
N TRP A 86 -15.68 -4.80 27.17
CA TRP A 86 -14.80 -4.07 28.10
C TRP A 86 -13.35 -4.07 27.61
N LEU A 87 -12.86 -5.22 27.15
CA LEU A 87 -11.50 -5.37 26.64
C LEU A 87 -11.28 -4.48 25.41
N GLU A 88 -12.14 -4.56 24.40
CA GLU A 88 -12.00 -3.75 23.18
C GLU A 88 -12.01 -2.24 23.49
N SER A 89 -12.95 -1.81 24.32
CA SER A 89 -13.13 -0.40 24.70
C SER A 89 -11.90 0.17 25.40
N CYS A 90 -11.25 -0.64 26.25
CA CYS A 90 -10.14 -0.21 27.07
C CYS A 90 -8.76 -0.69 26.60
N TYR A 91 -8.69 -1.48 25.51
CA TYR A 91 -7.49 -2.17 25.06
C TYR A 91 -6.28 -1.23 24.94
N TYR A 92 -6.42 -0.15 24.18
CA TYR A 92 -5.33 0.81 23.94
C TYR A 92 -4.97 1.63 25.17
N LYS A 93 -5.86 1.73 26.16
CA LYS A 93 -5.61 2.44 27.41
C LYS A 93 -4.81 1.57 28.37
N TRP A 94 -5.17 0.29 28.45
CA TRP A 94 -4.48 -0.71 29.27
C TRP A 94 -3.15 -1.18 28.63
N ASN A 95 -3.04 -1.15 27.30
CA ASN A 95 -1.86 -1.59 26.54
C ASN A 95 -1.29 -0.45 25.66
N PRO A 96 -0.71 0.61 26.26
CA PRO A 96 -0.25 1.78 25.51
C PRO A 96 0.94 1.50 24.58
N ILE A 97 1.73 0.46 24.86
CA ILE A 97 2.97 0.12 24.13
C ILE A 97 2.69 -0.36 22.70
N GLU A 98 1.53 -0.99 22.45
CA GLU A 98 1.18 -1.49 21.11
C GLU A 98 0.76 -0.38 20.14
N ARG A 99 0.39 0.80 20.66
CA ARG A 99 -0.15 1.90 19.82
C ARG A 99 0.93 2.63 19.02
N THR A 100 2.17 2.70 19.53
CA THR A 100 3.21 3.58 18.97
C THR A 100 4.24 2.86 18.11
N GLY A 101 4.50 1.57 18.34
CA GLY A 101 5.61 0.86 17.67
C GLY A 101 5.41 0.58 16.18
N ASN A 102 4.16 0.36 15.74
CA ASN A 102 3.91 -0.18 14.39
C ASN A 102 3.47 0.86 13.35
N ILE A 103 2.81 1.94 13.77
CA ILE A 103 2.26 2.93 12.84
C ILE A 103 3.38 3.74 12.18
N ASP A 104 4.35 4.23 12.96
CA ASP A 104 5.41 5.09 12.45
C ASP A 104 6.31 4.34 11.46
N ASN A 105 6.64 3.07 11.76
CA ASN A 105 7.43 2.22 10.88
C ASN A 105 6.71 1.89 9.57
N LEU A 106 5.40 1.62 9.62
CA LEU A 106 4.59 1.37 8.43
C LEU A 106 4.51 2.62 7.54
N VAL A 107 4.31 3.79 8.14
CA VAL A 107 4.24 5.07 7.43
C VAL A 107 5.56 5.36 6.71
N TRP A 108 6.69 5.21 7.41
CA TRP A 108 8.01 5.39 6.78
C TRP A 108 8.29 4.39 5.66
N PHE A 109 7.88 3.12 5.84
CA PHE A 109 7.99 2.11 4.79
C PHE A 109 7.22 2.51 3.52
N ILE A 110 5.97 2.97 3.67
CA ILE A 110 5.14 3.42 2.55
C ILE A 110 5.78 4.61 1.82
N ILE A 111 6.31 5.59 2.56
CA ILE A 111 6.99 6.76 1.99
C ILE A 111 8.19 6.34 1.14
N VAL A 112 9.06 5.47 1.66
CA VAL A 112 10.24 4.97 0.94
C VAL A 112 9.82 4.21 -0.32
N MET A 113 8.75 3.41 -0.24
CA MET A 113 8.21 2.66 -1.38
C MET A 113 7.73 3.58 -2.51
N ILE A 114 6.98 4.65 -2.17
CA ILE A 114 6.48 5.63 -3.16
C ILE A 114 7.65 6.38 -3.81
N ILE A 115 8.63 6.81 -3.01
CA ILE A 115 9.83 7.49 -3.52
C ILE A 115 10.58 6.54 -4.46
N GLY A 116 10.82 5.29 -4.06
CA GLY A 116 11.49 4.28 -4.88
C GLY A 116 10.78 4.05 -6.23
N LEU A 117 9.46 3.88 -6.21
CA LEU A 117 8.67 3.73 -7.44
C LEU A 117 8.73 4.96 -8.33
N SER A 118 8.61 6.16 -7.76
CA SER A 118 8.68 7.40 -8.53
C SER A 118 10.03 7.57 -9.24
N VAL A 119 11.14 7.25 -8.56
CA VAL A 119 12.49 7.26 -9.14
C VAL A 119 12.61 6.25 -10.27
N CYS A 120 12.12 5.02 -10.08
CA CYS A 120 12.11 3.99 -11.13
C CYS A 120 11.33 4.45 -12.37
N ILE A 121 10.16 5.05 -12.19
CA ILE A 121 9.33 5.56 -13.30
C ILE A 121 10.06 6.69 -14.05
N ILE A 122 10.69 7.62 -13.34
CA ILE A 122 11.47 8.71 -13.95
C ILE A 122 12.66 8.13 -14.74
N LEU A 123 13.38 7.16 -14.19
CA LEU A 123 14.50 6.50 -14.86
C LEU A 123 14.04 5.79 -16.14
N VAL A 124 12.97 5.01 -16.09
CA VAL A 124 12.42 4.34 -17.29
C VAL A 124 12.02 5.35 -18.36
N ASN A 125 11.34 6.44 -17.97
CA ASN A 125 10.92 7.48 -18.92
C ASN A 125 12.10 8.22 -19.55
N THR A 126 13.14 8.53 -18.78
CA THR A 126 14.35 9.19 -19.28
C THR A 126 15.13 8.30 -20.24
N ILE A 127 15.29 7.00 -19.92
CA ILE A 127 15.93 6.01 -20.80
C ILE A 127 15.13 5.88 -22.10
N ARG A 128 13.81 5.73 -22.02
CA ARG A 128 12.93 5.61 -23.19
C ARG A 128 13.03 6.83 -24.09
N LYS A 129 12.99 8.03 -23.51
CA LYS A 129 13.14 9.29 -24.24
C LYS A 129 14.52 9.40 -24.92
N SER A 130 15.58 8.98 -24.22
CA SER A 130 16.94 8.96 -24.75
C SER A 130 17.08 8.00 -25.93
N MET A 131 16.56 6.77 -25.80
CA MET A 131 16.56 5.78 -26.88
C MET A 131 15.79 6.26 -28.10
N ASN A 132 14.58 6.81 -27.91
CA ASN A 132 13.77 7.31 -29.02
C ASN A 132 14.48 8.45 -29.76
N ARG A 133 15.14 9.36 -29.03
CA ARG A 133 15.96 10.43 -29.63
C ARG A 133 17.14 9.88 -30.42
N ARG A 134 17.85 8.88 -29.88
CA ARG A 134 18.96 8.21 -30.57
C ARG A 134 18.49 7.51 -31.84
N LEU A 135 17.37 6.80 -31.79
CA LEU A 135 16.82 6.09 -32.94
C LEU A 135 16.39 7.07 -34.04
N ALA A 136 15.73 8.17 -33.68
CA ALA A 136 15.34 9.22 -34.62
C ALA A 136 16.57 9.88 -35.29
N ALA A 137 17.66 10.12 -34.54
CA ALA A 137 18.89 10.65 -35.10
C ALA A 137 19.54 9.68 -36.12
N ILE A 138 19.56 8.37 -35.81
CA ILE A 138 20.09 7.35 -36.73
C ILE A 138 19.23 7.25 -38.00
N GLN A 139 17.90 7.33 -37.86
CA GLN A 139 16.99 7.32 -39.02
C GLN A 139 17.20 8.55 -39.91
N ALA A 140 17.29 9.75 -39.31
CA ALA A 140 17.54 10.99 -40.05
C ALA A 140 18.88 10.96 -40.81
N GLU A 141 19.93 10.40 -40.21
CA GLU A 141 21.23 10.24 -40.87
C GLU A 141 21.15 9.25 -42.04
N ARG A 142 20.45 8.13 -41.89
CA ARG A 142 20.23 7.18 -43.00
C ARG A 142 19.45 7.81 -44.14
N GLU A 143 18.40 8.56 -43.85
CA GLU A 143 17.61 9.27 -44.86
C GLU A 143 18.48 10.28 -45.61
N ARG A 144 19.32 11.03 -44.88
CA ARG A 144 20.28 11.96 -45.47
C ARG A 144 21.24 11.26 -46.43
N GLN A 145 21.85 10.16 -46.00
CA GLN A 145 22.75 9.37 -46.86
C GLN A 145 22.06 8.83 -48.11
N VAL A 146 20.81 8.38 -48.00
CA VAL A 146 20.02 7.92 -49.16
C VAL A 146 19.70 9.08 -50.11
N THR A 147 19.37 10.26 -49.59
CA THR A 147 19.13 11.45 -50.44
C THR A 147 20.40 11.89 -51.16
N GLU A 148 21.54 11.95 -50.46
CA GLU A 148 22.84 12.33 -51.06
C GLU A 148 23.28 11.31 -52.12
N ALA A 149 23.08 10.01 -51.87
CA ALA A 149 23.38 8.96 -52.85
C ALA A 149 22.49 9.06 -54.10
N ARG A 150 21.20 9.35 -53.94
CA ARG A 150 20.27 9.56 -55.07
C ARG A 150 20.67 10.77 -55.91
N ASP A 151 21.06 11.87 -55.30
CA ASP A 151 21.46 13.07 -56.02
C ASP A 151 22.79 12.88 -56.77
N ARG A 152 23.75 12.15 -56.18
CA ARG A 152 24.98 11.73 -56.89
C ARG A 152 24.65 10.88 -58.12
N LEU A 153 23.73 9.91 -57.99
CA LEU A 153 23.32 9.06 -59.11
C LEU A 153 22.66 9.87 -60.23
N ARG A 154 21.80 10.85 -59.88
CA ARG A 154 21.19 11.77 -60.85
C ARG A 154 22.23 12.58 -61.61
N GLN A 155 23.22 13.14 -60.92
CA GLN A 155 24.29 13.90 -61.56
C GLN A 155 25.12 13.04 -62.53
N LEU A 156 25.44 11.81 -62.14
CA LEU A 156 26.16 10.87 -63.01
C LEU A 156 25.36 10.53 -64.26
N ARG A 157 24.05 10.29 -64.11
CA ARG A 157 23.16 10.02 -65.23
C ARG A 157 23.12 11.18 -66.23
N ILE A 158 22.98 12.42 -65.76
CA ILE A 158 22.96 13.61 -66.62
C ILE A 158 24.27 13.73 -67.40
N ARG A 159 25.42 13.53 -66.74
CA ARG A 159 26.73 13.55 -67.42
C ARG A 159 26.85 12.47 -68.49
N ALA A 160 26.45 11.24 -68.19
CA ALA A 160 26.48 10.13 -69.15
C ALA A 160 25.55 10.39 -70.35
N GLU A 161 24.36 10.96 -70.14
CA GLU A 161 23.46 11.36 -71.22
C GLU A 161 24.07 12.48 -72.09
N GLN A 162 24.77 13.45 -71.50
CA GLN A 162 25.48 14.51 -72.22
C GLN A 162 26.66 13.98 -73.04
N GLU A 163 27.45 13.06 -72.47
CA GLU A 163 28.55 12.39 -73.18
C GLU A 163 28.01 11.56 -74.36
N ALA A 164 26.91 10.83 -74.17
CA ALA A 164 26.27 10.07 -75.24
C ALA A 164 25.77 10.96 -76.38
N LEU A 165 25.22 12.14 -76.08
CA LEU A 165 24.79 13.13 -77.09
C LEU A 165 25.97 13.76 -77.83
N CYS A 166 27.10 13.98 -77.17
CA CYS A 166 28.30 14.56 -77.81
C CYS A 166 29.03 13.52 -78.69
N ASN A 167 28.96 12.23 -78.31
CA ASN A 167 29.53 11.11 -79.06
C ASN A 167 28.61 10.52 -80.13
N THR A 168 27.47 11.15 -80.45
CA THR A 168 26.69 10.71 -81.61
C THR A 168 27.49 11.01 -82.87
N SER A 169 27.84 9.95 -83.61
CA SER A 169 28.58 10.02 -84.87
C SER A 169 27.93 11.01 -85.84
N ASP A 170 28.72 11.95 -86.38
CA ASP A 170 28.28 12.81 -87.48
C ASP A 170 27.90 11.93 -88.68
N PRO A 171 26.69 12.04 -89.25
CA PRO A 171 26.26 11.23 -90.39
C PRO A 171 27.15 11.35 -91.64
N ARG A 172 28.10 12.30 -91.67
CA ARG A 172 29.10 12.45 -92.74
C ARG A 172 30.30 11.49 -92.64
N ASP A 173 30.58 10.91 -91.48
CA ASP A 173 31.68 9.95 -91.28
C ASP A 173 31.35 8.51 -91.74
N LEU A 174 30.12 8.28 -92.23
CA LEU A 174 29.67 6.98 -92.77
C LEU A 174 30.02 6.77 -94.26
N ILE A 175 30.64 7.75 -94.92
CA ILE A 175 31.03 7.65 -96.34
C ILE A 175 32.50 7.26 -96.41
N ALA A 176 32.76 6.00 -96.79
CA ALA A 176 34.13 5.50 -97.01
C ALA A 176 34.82 6.28 -98.15
N PRO A 177 36.10 6.67 -98.00
CA PRO A 177 36.82 7.36 -99.06
C PRO A 177 37.05 6.41 -100.26
N PRO A 178 36.92 6.91 -101.51
CA PRO A 178 37.09 6.06 -102.69
C PRO A 178 38.55 5.61 -102.84
N SER A 179 38.77 4.30 -103.01
CA SER A 179 40.08 3.74 -103.38
C SER A 179 40.29 3.87 -104.89
N TYR A 180 41.43 4.41 -105.30
CA TYR A 180 41.88 4.37 -106.69
C TYR A 180 42.81 3.18 -106.89
N ASP A 181 42.49 2.32 -107.85
CA ASP A 181 43.40 1.32 -108.41
C ASP A 181 44.14 1.95 -109.60
N GLU A 182 45.49 1.91 -109.55
CA GLU A 182 46.45 1.65 -110.66
C GLU A 182 47.89 1.72 -110.12
#